data_AF-A0A7X4FUM6-F1
#
_entry.id   AF-A0A7X4FUM6-F1
#
_cell.length_a   1.000
_cell.length_b   1.000
_cell.length_c   1.000
_cell.angle_alpha   90.00
_cell.angle_beta   90.00
_cell.angle_gamma   90.00
#
_symmetry.space_group_name_H-M   'P 1'
#
loop_
_entity.id
_entity.type
_entity.pdbx_description
1 polymer ?
#
loop_
_entity_poly.entity_id
_entity_poly.type
_entity_poly.pdbx_seq_one_letter_code
_entity_poly.pdbx_strand_id
1 'polypeptide(L)'
;MLLSSPERASALTLTFTQEVDTDISALAVLPEVAIEAKDVQVVAVTPTGTRVPMLFLREPDTAWPTRYWFDEPIYLPAGSTIEVNAILHPGADHTPGPSLFGADPSAPIRLVVDYAADEALAN
;
A
#
# COMPACT_ATOMS: atom_id res chain seq x y z
N MET A 1 8.94 -0.48 4.10
CA MET A 1 7.85 -0.37 5.11
C MET A 1 6.71 -1.27 4.68
N LEU A 2 6.12 -2.05 5.58
CA LEU A 2 5.03 -2.99 5.27
C LEU A 2 3.69 -2.43 5.80
N LEU A 3 2.65 -2.51 4.98
CA LEU A 3 1.26 -2.19 5.33
C LEU A 3 0.39 -3.42 5.09
N SER A 4 -0.57 -3.67 5.98
CA SER A 4 -1.51 -4.79 5.87
C SER A 4 -2.94 -4.29 6.03
N SER A 5 -3.84 -4.82 5.21
CA SER A 5 -5.27 -4.57 5.36
C SER A 5 -5.85 -5.27 6.60
N PRO A 6 -7.01 -4.82 7.09
CA PRO A 6 -7.86 -5.64 7.95
C PRO A 6 -8.19 -6.98 7.29
N GLU A 7 -8.49 -7.99 8.10
CA GLU A 7 -8.89 -9.31 7.63
C GLU A 7 -10.20 -9.29 6.83
N ARG A 8 -11.13 -8.39 7.18
CA ARG A 8 -12.48 -8.34 6.63
C ARG A 8 -12.76 -7.00 6.01
N ALA A 9 -13.36 -7.05 4.82
CA ALA A 9 -13.92 -5.89 4.15
C ALA A 9 -15.15 -5.35 4.89
N SER A 10 -15.36 -4.04 4.79
CA SER A 10 -16.63 -3.42 5.11
C SER A 10 -17.43 -3.27 3.82
N ALA A 11 -18.54 -4.00 3.69
CA ALA A 11 -19.26 -4.17 2.44
C ALA A 11 -18.35 -4.72 1.32
N LEU A 12 -17.97 -3.88 0.35
CA LEU A 12 -17.08 -4.23 -0.75
C LEU A 12 -15.79 -3.40 -0.74
N THR A 13 -15.44 -2.81 0.40
CA THR A 13 -14.28 -1.93 0.52
C THR A 13 -13.33 -2.42 1.60
N LEU A 14 -12.04 -2.44 1.27
CA LEU A 14 -10.96 -2.53 2.24
C LEU A 14 -10.23 -1.19 2.25
N THR A 15 -10.19 -0.56 3.42
CA THR A 15 -9.45 0.70 3.62
C THR A 15 -8.53 0.53 4.81
N PHE A 16 -7.30 0.99 4.66
CA PHE A 16 -6.31 1.01 5.73
C PHE A 16 -5.27 2.09 5.48
N THR A 17 -4.56 2.45 6.54
CA THR A 17 -3.58 3.53 6.51
C THR A 17 -2.29 3.14 7.23
N GLN A 18 -1.22 3.85 6.90
CA GLN A 18 0.06 3.77 7.60
C GLN A 18 0.64 5.19 7.74
N GLU A 19 1.02 5.55 8.95
CA GLU A 19 1.71 6.81 9.22
C GLU A 19 3.19 6.70 8.84
N VAL A 20 3.73 7.81 8.36
CA VAL A 20 5.13 8.00 8.01
C VAL A 20 5.75 8.91 9.08
N ASP A 21 6.51 8.34 10.00
CA ASP A 21 7.02 9.06 11.18
C ASP A 21 8.30 9.88 10.93
N THR A 22 8.91 9.71 9.76
CA THR A 22 10.19 10.34 9.38
C THR A 22 10.15 10.80 7.94
N ASP A 23 10.99 11.77 7.58
CA ASP A 23 11.13 12.20 6.19
C ASP A 23 11.71 11.04 5.36
N ILE A 24 10.99 10.65 4.30
CA ILE A 24 11.41 9.56 3.43
C ILE A 24 11.27 9.94 1.95
N SER A 25 12.11 9.33 1.13
CA SER A 25 11.94 9.29 -0.32
C SER A 25 11.43 7.90 -0.70
N ALA A 26 10.14 7.79 -1.05
CA ALA A 26 9.54 6.54 -1.51
C ALA A 26 10.01 6.24 -2.94
N LEU A 27 10.51 5.02 -3.15
CA LEU A 27 11.20 4.59 -4.39
C LEU A 27 10.34 3.64 -5.22
N ALA A 28 9.62 2.74 -4.56
CA ALA A 28 8.79 1.74 -5.22
C ALA A 28 7.68 1.24 -4.32
N VAL A 29 6.68 0.60 -4.95
CA VAL A 29 5.56 -0.06 -4.29
C VAL A 29 5.45 -1.49 -4.81
N LEU A 30 5.46 -2.47 -3.92
CA LEU A 30 5.20 -3.88 -4.20
C LEU A 30 3.91 -4.31 -3.51
N PRO A 31 2.78 -4.40 -4.24
CA PRO A 31 1.53 -4.91 -3.72
C PRO A 31 1.48 -6.44 -3.80
N GLU A 32 0.88 -7.03 -2.76
CA GLU A 32 0.40 -8.41 -2.73
C GLU A 32 -1.12 -8.36 -2.52
N VAL A 33 -1.88 -8.60 -3.59
CA VAL A 33 -3.35 -8.59 -3.57
C VAL A 33 -3.82 -10.03 -3.64
N ALA A 34 -4.21 -10.59 -2.49
CA ALA A 34 -4.64 -11.99 -2.35
C ALA A 34 -6.17 -12.12 -2.24
N ILE A 35 -6.90 -11.21 -2.89
CA ILE A 35 -8.36 -11.18 -2.92
C ILE A 35 -8.82 -10.62 -4.27
N GLU A 36 -10.00 -11.01 -4.74
CA GLU A 36 -10.59 -10.51 -5.99
C GLU A 36 -10.99 -9.03 -5.86
N ALA A 37 -10.01 -8.15 -6.07
CA ALA A 37 -10.20 -6.71 -6.10
C ALA A 37 -10.49 -6.23 -7.53
N LYS A 38 -11.45 -5.32 -7.67
CA LYS A 38 -11.71 -4.58 -8.90
C LYS A 38 -10.72 -3.43 -9.07
N ASP A 39 -10.50 -2.66 -8.01
CA ASP A 39 -9.59 -1.51 -8.01
C ASP A 39 -8.79 -1.51 -6.70
N VAL A 40 -7.50 -1.17 -6.78
CA VAL A 40 -6.65 -0.87 -5.60
C VAL A 40 -5.95 0.46 -5.85
N GLN A 41 -6.22 1.43 -4.98
CA GLN A 41 -5.65 2.76 -5.02
C GLN A 41 -4.78 3.00 -3.78
N VAL A 42 -3.56 3.48 -4.00
CA VAL A 42 -2.61 3.91 -2.98
C VAL A 42 -2.32 5.39 -3.18
N VAL A 43 -2.55 6.19 -2.14
CA VAL A 43 -2.33 7.65 -2.14
C VAL A 43 -1.59 8.02 -0.86
N ALA A 44 -0.54 8.82 -0.97
CA ALA A 44 0.02 9.47 0.21
C ALA A 44 -0.66 10.82 0.43
N VAL A 45 -0.94 11.15 1.69
CA VAL A 45 -1.48 12.44 2.12
C VAL A 45 -0.44 13.08 3.02
N THR A 46 0.13 14.19 2.56
CA THR A 46 1.13 14.96 3.33
C THR A 46 0.48 15.66 4.55
N PRO A 47 1.25 16.12 5.54
CA PRO A 47 0.74 16.89 6.67
C PRO A 47 -0.01 18.18 6.27
N THR A 48 0.30 18.73 5.10
CA THR A 48 -0.39 19.91 4.55
C THR A 48 -1.70 19.56 3.84
N GLY A 49 -2.08 18.28 3.78
CA GLY A 49 -3.28 17.77 3.10
C GLY A 49 -3.10 17.51 1.60
N THR A 50 -1.91 17.71 1.04
CA THR A 50 -1.63 17.40 -0.37
C THR A 50 -1.74 15.89 -0.59
N ARG A 51 -2.54 15.48 -1.58
CA ARG A 51 -2.74 14.08 -1.97
C ARG A 51 -1.83 13.74 -3.16
N VAL A 52 -0.96 12.76 -2.99
CA VAL A 52 0.01 12.30 -3.98
C VAL A 52 -0.34 10.87 -4.40
N PRO A 53 -0.80 10.66 -5.65
CA PRO A 53 -1.07 9.31 -6.15
C PRO A 53 0.22 8.48 -6.19
N MET A 54 0.20 7.27 -5.63
CA MET A 54 1.35 6.36 -5.63
C MET A 54 1.10 5.18 -6.56
N LEU A 55 -0.05 4.51 -6.44
CA LEU A 55 -0.33 3.34 -7.28
C LEU A 55 -1.83 3.27 -7.55
N PHE A 56 -2.18 2.88 -8.76
CA PHE A 56 -3.53 2.49 -9.11
C PHE A 56 -3.48 1.21 -9.93
N LEU A 57 -4.14 0.17 -9.42
CA LEU A 57 -4.33 -1.10 -10.10
C LEU A 57 -5.81 -1.27 -10.42
N ARG A 58 -6.08 -1.72 -11.65
CA ARG A 58 -7.40 -2.15 -12.10
C ARG A 58 -7.34 -3.62 -12.43
N GLU A 59 -8.26 -4.39 -11.86
CA GLU A 59 -8.33 -5.85 -11.98
C GLU A 59 -6.96 -6.51 -11.72
N PRO A 60 -6.30 -6.25 -10.56
CA PRO A 60 -5.01 -6.85 -10.25
C PRO A 60 -5.09 -8.37 -10.26
N ASP A 61 -4.15 -9.00 -10.98
CA ASP A 61 -3.98 -10.45 -10.97
C ASP A 61 -3.26 -10.88 -9.69
N THR A 62 -3.91 -11.74 -8.91
CA THR A 62 -3.39 -12.23 -7.63
C THR A 62 -2.17 -13.15 -7.80
N ALA A 63 -1.94 -13.71 -9.00
CA ALA A 63 -0.83 -14.63 -9.26
C ALA A 63 0.50 -13.93 -9.53
N TRP A 64 0.52 -12.63 -9.88
CA TRP A 64 1.72 -11.92 -10.35
C TRP A 64 2.02 -10.63 -9.58
N PRO A 65 2.67 -10.73 -8.42
CA PRO A 65 3.16 -9.56 -7.70
C PRO A 65 4.26 -8.84 -8.51
N THR A 66 4.01 -7.58 -8.83
CA THR A 66 4.95 -6.73 -9.58
C THR A 66 5.39 -5.57 -8.71
N ARG A 67 6.70 -5.30 -8.66
CA ARG A 67 7.24 -4.11 -8.00
C ARG A 67 7.19 -2.93 -8.98
N TYR A 68 6.47 -1.88 -8.61
CA TYR A 68 6.31 -0.66 -9.39
C TYR A 68 7.29 0.38 -8.89
N TRP A 69 8.26 0.75 -9.73
CA TRP A 69 9.20 1.83 -9.46
C TRP A 69 8.60 3.16 -9.89
N PHE A 70 8.79 4.20 -9.10
CA PHE A 70 8.44 5.55 -9.52
C PHE A 70 9.46 6.10 -10.52
N ASP A 71 8.99 6.91 -11.46
CA ASP A 71 9.88 7.62 -12.40
C ASP A 71 10.86 8.53 -11.65
N GLU A 72 10.38 9.17 -10.57
CA GLU A 72 11.16 9.95 -9.62
C GLU A 72 10.75 9.58 -8.19
N PRO A 73 11.68 9.56 -7.21
CA PRO A 73 11.33 9.33 -5.81
C PRO A 73 10.27 10.31 -5.31
N ILE A 74 9.25 9.79 -4.62
CA ILE A 74 8.21 10.62 -4.01
C ILE A 74 8.67 11.01 -2.60
N TYR A 75 8.93 12.29 -2.40
CA TYR A 75 9.21 12.83 -1.06
C TYR A 75 7.95 12.82 -0.20
N LEU A 76 8.02 12.15 0.95
CA LEU A 76 6.97 12.09 1.96
C LEU A 76 7.53 12.64 3.28
N PRO A 77 7.14 13.85 3.69
CA PRO A 77 7.56 14.39 4.98
C PRO A 77 6.95 13.60 6.15
N ALA A 78 7.61 13.65 7.31
CA ALA A 78 7.10 13.12 8.56
C ALA A 78 5.69 13.66 8.86
N GLY A 79 4.82 12.78 9.35
CA GLY A 79 3.39 13.03 9.52
C GLY A 79 2.56 12.80 8.26
N SER A 80 3.15 12.34 7.15
CA SER A 80 2.38 11.87 6.01
C SER A 80 1.63 10.57 6.36
N THR A 81 0.51 10.33 5.69
CA THR A 81 -0.26 9.09 5.80
C THR A 81 -0.38 8.44 4.43
N ILE A 82 -0.02 7.17 4.32
CA ILE A 82 -0.31 6.37 3.13
C ILE A 82 -1.69 5.75 3.32
N GLU A 83 -2.62 6.11 2.45
CA GLU A 83 -3.97 5.59 2.37
C GLU A 83 -4.05 4.52 1.28
N VAL A 84 -4.59 3.36 1.63
CA VAL A 84 -4.94 2.31 0.67
C VAL A 84 -6.45 2.13 0.67
N ASN A 85 -7.06 2.19 -0.51
CA ASN A 85 -8.46 1.91 -0.74
C ASN A 85 -8.60 0.86 -1.84
N ALA A 86 -9.27 -0.25 -1.52
CA ALA A 86 -9.58 -1.29 -2.49
C ALA A 86 -11.09 -1.49 -2.60
N ILE A 87 -11.54 -1.66 -3.83
CA ILE A 87 -12.91 -2.05 -4.17
C ILE A 87 -12.89 -3.52 -4.57
N LEU A 88 -13.73 -4.33 -3.95
CA LEU A 88 -13.80 -5.77 -4.16
C LEU A 88 -14.92 -6.15 -5.12
N HIS A 89 -14.75 -7.29 -5.79
CA HIS A 89 -15.85 -7.92 -6.52
C HIS A 89 -16.90 -8.48 -5.55
N PRO A 90 -18.19 -8.50 -5.92
CA PRO A 90 -19.20 -9.19 -5.13
C PRO A 90 -18.86 -10.68 -4.97
N GLY A 91 -18.84 -11.16 -3.73
CA GLY A 91 -18.49 -12.55 -3.44
C GLY A 91 -16.98 -12.82 -3.38
N ALA A 92 -16.14 -11.79 -3.48
CA ALA A 92 -14.71 -11.91 -3.24
C ALA A 92 -14.48 -12.50 -1.84
N ASP A 93 -13.80 -13.64 -1.82
CA ASP A 93 -13.42 -14.34 -0.59
C ASP A 93 -11.90 -14.46 -0.54
N HIS A 94 -11.37 -14.43 0.68
CA HIS A 94 -9.95 -14.58 0.91
C HIS A 94 -9.71 -15.89 1.64
N THR A 95 -9.01 -16.80 0.97
CA THR A 95 -8.45 -17.99 1.61
C THR A 95 -7.00 -17.72 1.97
N PRO A 96 -6.64 -17.61 3.27
CA PRO A 96 -5.27 -17.32 3.69
C PRO A 96 -4.27 -18.33 3.12
N GLY A 97 -3.31 -17.83 2.35
CA GLY A 97 -2.19 -18.57 1.81
C GLY A 97 -0.85 -18.08 2.36
N PRO A 98 0.29 -18.56 1.84
CA PRO A 98 1.58 -17.98 2.17
C PRO A 98 1.66 -16.52 1.69
N SER A 99 2.24 -15.63 2.50
CA SER A 99 2.52 -14.25 2.10
C SER A 99 3.91 -14.13 1.49
N LEU A 100 4.04 -13.35 0.42
CA LEU A 100 5.31 -12.94 -0.19
C LEU A 100 6.25 -12.22 0.81
N PHE A 101 5.68 -11.59 1.83
CA PHE A 101 6.41 -10.80 2.82
C PHE A 101 6.62 -11.54 4.14
N GLY A 102 6.15 -12.79 4.26
CA GLY A 102 6.11 -13.50 5.54
C GLY A 102 5.22 -12.82 6.60
N ALA A 103 4.35 -11.91 6.15
CA ALA A 103 3.42 -11.16 6.99
C ALA A 103 2.20 -12.00 7.38
N ASP A 104 1.31 -11.44 8.21
CA ASP A 104 0.07 -12.09 8.60
C ASP A 104 -0.73 -12.53 7.35
N PRO A 105 -0.93 -13.85 7.15
CA PRO A 105 -1.61 -14.38 5.99
C PRO A 105 -3.10 -14.04 5.99
N SER A 106 -3.68 -13.60 7.11
CA SER A 106 -5.10 -13.23 7.23
C SER A 106 -5.45 -11.94 6.48
N ALA A 107 -4.47 -11.05 6.27
CA ALA A 107 -4.64 -9.78 5.56
C ALA A 107 -4.72 -10.00 4.04
N PRO A 108 -5.88 -9.79 3.39
CA PRO A 108 -6.03 -10.02 1.94
C PRO A 108 -5.22 -9.06 1.06
N ILE A 109 -4.86 -7.88 1.55
CA ILE A 109 -4.02 -6.94 0.80
C ILE A 109 -2.84 -6.53 1.67
N ARG A 110 -1.64 -6.68 1.13
CA ARG A 110 -0.39 -6.29 1.77
C ARG A 110 0.42 -5.44 0.80
N LEU A 111 1.17 -4.48 1.32
CA LEU A 111 1.94 -3.54 0.51
C LEU A 111 3.31 -3.34 1.14
N VAL A 112 4.36 -3.46 0.35
CA VAL A 112 5.68 -2.95 0.72
C VAL A 112 5.94 -1.66 -0.04
N VAL A 113 6.27 -0.60 0.70
CA VAL A 113 6.86 0.62 0.16
C VAL A 113 8.36 0.56 0.40
N ASP A 114 9.14 0.54 -0.68
CA ASP A 114 10.58 0.68 -0.62
C ASP A 114 10.91 2.18 -0.53
N TYR A 115 11.79 2.56 0.39
CA TYR A 115 12.12 3.95 0.64
C TYR A 115 13.59 4.13 1.03
N ALA A 116 14.12 5.32 0.77
CA ALA A 116 15.34 5.81 1.40
C ALA A 116 14.94 6.74 2.55
N ALA A 117 15.54 6.56 3.72
CA ALA A 117 15.41 7.53 4.80
C ALA A 117 16.17 8.80 4.41
N ASP A 118 15.52 9.95 4.51
CA ASP A 118 16.21 11.22 4.43
C ASP A 118 16.79 11.48 5.82
N GLU A 119 17.97 10.93 6.10
CA GLU A 119 18.71 11.34 7.28
C GLU A 119 19.09 12.80 7.06
N ALA A 120 18.34 13.70 7.71
CA ALA A 120 18.81 15.06 7.93
C ALA A 120 20.23 14.94 8.45
N LEU A 121 21.21 15.31 7.62
CA LEU A 121 22.59 15.44 8.02
C LEU A 121 22.59 16.40 9.21
N ALA A 122 22.63 15.84 10.41
CA ALA A 122 22.78 16.58 11.64
C ALA A 122 24.22 17.13 11.61
N ASN A 123 24.36 18.33 11.06
CA ASN A 123 25.54 19.17 11.16
C ASN A 123 25.34 20.18 12.29
#